data_AF-A0A7W9BK64-F1
#
_entry.id   AF-A0A7W9BK64-F1
#
_cell.length_a   1.000
_cell.length_b   1.000
_cell.length_c   1.000
_cell.angle_alpha   90.00
_cell.angle_beta   90.00
_cell.angle_gamma   90.00
#
_symmetry.space_group_name_H-M   'P 1'
#
loop_
_entity.id
_entity.type
_entity.pdbx_description
1 polymer ?
#
loop_
_entity_poly.entity_id
_entity_poly.type
_entity_poly.pdbx_seq_one_letter_code
_entity_poly.pdbx_strand_id
1 'polypeptide(L)'
;MEKIAYLVIGAAFAVVLMTLLPIAQMTASLPADGGDMSGMEMDASEMTQMGAMHQHPPREVSPDLPAPSLTHLMFPDAMDGYNIQILPRNFTFTPAAINRPAQDNEGHAHVYVNGVKIARVYAAWYHLPSAVLQAGDNDVTVTLNANDHSEWSENGVVISSTVVVQGPDQTP
;
A
#
# COMPACT_ATOMS: atom_id res chain seq x y z
N MET A 1 15.54 -11.76 -38.78
CA MET A 1 14.85 -12.94 -38.24
C MET A 1 15.63 -13.42 -37.03
N GLU A 2 15.34 -12.87 -35.87
CA GLU A 2 16.00 -13.24 -34.62
C GLU A 2 15.00 -14.01 -33.76
N LYS A 3 15.41 -15.20 -33.34
CA LYS A 3 14.59 -16.21 -32.69
C LYS A 3 14.51 -15.88 -31.19
N ILE A 4 13.32 -15.58 -30.70
CA ILE A 4 13.07 -15.51 -29.26
C ILE A 4 12.39 -16.82 -28.84
N ALA A 5 13.14 -17.65 -28.11
CA ALA A 5 12.61 -18.85 -27.48
C ALA A 5 12.11 -18.47 -26.07
N TYR A 6 10.81 -18.65 -25.82
CA TYR A 6 10.25 -18.67 -24.48
C TYR A 6 9.80 -20.09 -24.16
N LEU A 7 10.46 -20.71 -23.19
CA LEU A 7 10.03 -21.94 -22.54
C LEU A 7 9.33 -21.52 -21.24
N VAL A 8 8.03 -21.80 -21.11
CA VAL A 8 7.30 -21.66 -19.85
C VAL A 8 6.72 -23.04 -19.51
N ILE A 9 7.28 -23.66 -18.48
CA ILE A 9 6.73 -24.84 -17.80
C ILE A 9 6.25 -24.37 -16.44
N GLY A 10 5.02 -24.74 -16.07
CA GLY A 10 4.57 -24.66 -14.68
C GLY A 10 3.08 -24.39 -14.52
N ALA A 11 2.26 -25.40 -14.81
CA ALA A 11 0.87 -25.43 -14.39
C ALA A 11 0.77 -25.64 -12.87
N ALA A 12 -0.12 -24.90 -12.20
CA ALA A 12 -0.60 -25.25 -10.88
C ALA A 12 -2.13 -25.03 -10.83
N PHE A 13 -2.86 -26.14 -10.78
CA PHE A 13 -4.29 -26.20 -10.54
C PHE A 13 -4.58 -25.85 -9.08
N ALA A 14 -5.48 -24.90 -8.85
CA ALA A 14 -6.13 -24.72 -7.54
C ALA A 14 -7.64 -24.94 -7.71
N VAL A 15 -8.12 -26.06 -7.16
CA VAL A 15 -9.53 -26.42 -7.06
C VAL A 15 -10.11 -25.64 -5.86
N VAL A 16 -11.09 -24.77 -6.10
CA VAL A 16 -11.85 -24.12 -5.03
C VAL A 16 -13.12 -24.91 -4.79
N LEU A 17 -13.20 -25.56 -3.63
CA LEU A 17 -14.39 -26.25 -3.14
C LEU A 17 -15.27 -25.24 -2.37
N MET A 18 -16.38 -24.80 -2.96
CA MET A 18 -17.39 -23.96 -2.29
C MET A 18 -18.29 -24.82 -1.40
N THR A 19 -18.41 -24.45 -0.12
CA THR A 19 -19.49 -24.93 0.76
C THR A 19 -20.52 -23.81 0.96
N LEU A 20 -21.80 -24.13 0.75
CA LEU A 20 -22.95 -23.28 1.00
C LEU A 20 -23.42 -23.47 2.44
N LEU A 21 -23.51 -22.38 3.21
CA LEU A 21 -24.21 -22.34 4.50
C LEU A 21 -25.60 -21.69 4.30
N PRO A 22 -26.69 -22.26 4.85
CA PRO A 22 -28.01 -21.65 4.77
C PRO A 22 -28.15 -20.49 5.76
N ILE A 23 -28.71 -19.38 5.27
CA ILE A 23 -29.06 -18.19 6.06
C ILE A 23 -30.30 -18.52 6.90
N ALA A 24 -30.15 -18.55 8.23
CA ALA A 24 -31.28 -18.56 9.15
C ALA A 24 -31.84 -17.12 9.27
N GLN A 25 -33.15 -16.97 9.03
CA GLN A 25 -33.87 -15.72 9.21
C GLN A 25 -33.98 -15.41 10.72
N MET A 26 -33.40 -14.30 11.16
CA MET A 26 -33.73 -13.70 12.46
C MET A 26 -34.80 -12.64 12.26
N THR A 27 -35.99 -12.88 12.82
CA THR A 27 -37.06 -11.89 12.95
C THR A 27 -36.74 -10.96 14.11
N ALA A 28 -36.46 -9.69 13.81
CA ALA A 28 -36.35 -8.64 14.81
C ALA A 28 -37.74 -8.09 15.15
N SER A 29 -38.12 -8.16 16.43
CA SER A 29 -39.23 -7.41 17.01
C SER A 29 -38.71 -6.12 17.63
N LEU A 30 -39.17 -4.97 17.14
CA LEU A 30 -38.93 -3.65 17.76
C LEU A 30 -39.96 -3.39 18.87
N PRO A 31 -39.58 -2.85 20.04
CA PRO A 31 -40.48 -2.01 20.80
C PRO A 31 -40.36 -0.57 20.31
N ALA A 32 -41.52 0.05 20.05
CA ALA A 32 -41.64 1.48 19.89
C ALA A 32 -41.56 2.13 21.27
N ASP A 33 -40.58 3.01 21.49
CA ASP A 33 -40.72 4.06 22.47
C ASP A 33 -40.16 5.36 21.91
N GLY A 34 -41.01 6.39 21.93
CA GLY A 34 -40.76 7.69 21.34
C GLY A 34 -40.12 8.61 22.37
N GLY A 35 -38.90 9.05 22.08
CA GLY A 35 -38.24 10.16 22.78
C GLY A 35 -37.86 11.24 21.79
N ASP A 36 -38.53 12.39 21.89
CA ASP A 36 -38.15 13.66 21.27
C ASP A 36 -36.82 14.14 21.84
N MET A 37 -35.84 14.39 20.97
CA MET A 37 -34.64 15.18 21.28
C MET A 37 -34.33 16.08 20.08
N SER A 38 -35.22 17.03 19.83
CA SER A 38 -34.89 18.26 19.13
C SER A 38 -33.81 19.04 19.91
N GLY A 39 -32.66 19.28 19.27
CA GLY A 39 -31.66 20.25 19.73
C GLY A 39 -30.28 19.70 20.03
N MET A 40 -29.53 19.32 18.99
CA MET A 40 -28.07 19.35 19.00
C MET A 40 -27.61 20.01 17.69
N GLU A 41 -27.38 21.31 17.76
CA GLU A 41 -26.61 22.04 16.77
C GLU A 41 -25.20 21.44 16.76
N MET A 42 -24.87 20.68 15.72
CA MET A 42 -23.49 20.19 15.53
C MET A 42 -22.63 21.38 15.13
N ASP A 43 -21.77 21.81 16.05
CA ASP A 43 -20.75 22.81 15.81
C ASP A 43 -19.82 22.33 14.69
N ALA A 44 -19.77 23.08 13.59
CA ALA A 44 -18.96 22.80 12.42
C ALA A 44 -17.44 22.92 12.69
N SER A 45 -17.04 23.28 13.91
CA SER A 45 -15.64 23.35 14.33
C SER A 45 -14.96 21.97 14.49
N GLU A 46 -15.71 20.88 14.65
CA GLU A 46 -15.14 19.53 14.81
C GLU A 46 -14.80 18.81 13.48
N MET A 47 -15.11 19.40 12.33
CA MET A 47 -14.71 18.87 11.01
C MET A 47 -13.34 19.38 10.51
N THR A 48 -12.58 20.12 11.33
CA THR A 48 -11.24 20.63 10.95
C THR A 48 -10.08 19.72 11.36
N GLN A 49 -10.32 18.54 11.94
CA GLN A 49 -9.24 17.55 12.16
C GLN A 49 -9.02 16.64 10.93
N MET A 50 -9.11 17.21 9.72
CA MET A 50 -8.60 16.55 8.50
C MET A 50 -7.07 16.62 8.51
N GLY A 51 -6.41 15.48 8.72
CA GLY A 51 -5.06 15.24 8.19
C GLY A 51 -3.87 15.30 9.15
N ALA A 52 -4.06 15.26 10.47
CA ALA A 52 -2.95 14.91 11.36
C ALA A 52 -2.72 13.40 11.24
N MET A 53 -1.90 13.00 10.26
CA MET A 53 -1.35 11.65 10.17
C MET A 53 -0.82 11.26 11.56
N HIS A 54 -1.32 10.18 12.15
CA HIS A 54 -0.66 9.52 13.27
C HIS A 54 0.67 8.95 12.74
N GLN A 55 1.67 9.81 12.57
CA GLN A 55 3.04 9.40 12.28
C GLN A 55 3.58 8.84 13.58
N HIS A 56 3.45 7.53 13.74
CA HIS A 56 4.24 6.82 14.72
C HIS A 56 5.72 7.06 14.37
N PRO A 57 6.59 7.24 15.38
CA PRO A 57 8.03 7.32 15.11
C PRO A 57 8.44 6.09 14.29
N PRO A 58 9.31 6.27 13.28
CA PRO A 58 9.77 5.16 12.47
C PRO A 58 10.47 4.12 13.36
N ARG A 59 10.32 2.86 12.97
CA ARG A 59 10.81 1.69 13.68
C ARG A 59 12.24 1.42 13.25
N GLU A 60 13.15 1.57 14.20
CA GLU A 60 14.54 1.24 13.99
C GLU A 60 14.75 -0.25 13.72
N VAL A 61 15.60 -0.56 12.76
CA VAL A 61 16.02 -1.92 12.43
C VAL A 61 16.84 -2.54 13.57
N SER A 62 16.76 -3.85 13.73
CA SER A 62 17.54 -4.57 14.71
C SER A 62 19.05 -4.49 14.38
N PRO A 63 19.92 -4.17 15.35
CA PRO A 63 21.37 -4.14 15.13
C PRO A 63 21.97 -5.56 14.96
N ASP A 64 21.21 -6.60 15.27
CA ASP A 64 21.65 -8.00 15.22
C ASP A 64 21.45 -8.63 13.83
N LEU A 65 20.80 -7.93 12.91
CA LEU A 65 20.50 -8.40 11.56
C LEU A 65 21.08 -7.47 10.50
N PRO A 66 21.36 -7.97 9.28
CA PRO A 66 21.72 -7.12 8.17
C PRO A 66 20.63 -6.08 7.90
N ALA A 67 21.00 -4.79 7.89
CA ALA A 67 20.05 -3.72 7.64
C ALA A 67 19.35 -3.90 6.28
N PRO A 68 18.01 -3.76 6.22
CA PRO A 68 17.30 -3.71 4.96
C PRO A 68 17.67 -2.46 4.18
N SER A 69 17.68 -2.57 2.86
CA SER A 69 17.83 -1.43 1.96
C SER A 69 16.86 -1.54 0.81
N LEU A 70 16.54 -0.42 0.19
CA LEU A 70 15.53 -0.33 -0.85
C LEU A 70 16.03 0.49 -2.02
N THR A 71 15.80 -0.02 -3.23
CA THR A 71 15.75 0.76 -4.45
C THR A 71 14.51 0.34 -5.25
N HIS A 72 14.11 1.15 -6.23
CA HIS A 72 13.09 0.75 -7.18
C HIS A 72 13.38 1.29 -8.57
N LEU A 73 12.86 0.58 -9.58
CA LEU A 73 12.94 0.98 -10.98
C LEU A 73 11.55 1.31 -11.50
N MET A 74 11.47 2.28 -12.40
CA MET A 74 10.25 2.75 -13.04
C MET A 74 10.31 2.42 -14.52
N PHE A 75 9.29 1.73 -15.03
CA PHE A 75 9.17 1.36 -16.43
C PHE A 75 7.89 1.97 -16.99
N PRO A 76 7.93 2.85 -18.01
CA PRO A 76 6.73 3.30 -18.68
C PRO A 76 5.90 2.09 -19.15
N ASP A 77 4.61 2.09 -18.83
CA ASP A 77 3.67 1.10 -19.34
C ASP A 77 3.02 1.64 -20.62
N ALA A 78 2.93 0.80 -21.65
CA ALA A 78 2.44 1.22 -22.96
C ALA A 78 0.92 1.54 -22.96
N MET A 79 0.18 1.05 -21.97
CA MET A 79 -1.25 1.27 -21.83
C MET A 79 -1.56 2.42 -20.86
N ASP A 80 -0.93 2.45 -19.69
CA ASP A 80 -1.19 3.47 -18.67
C ASP A 80 -0.07 3.61 -17.64
N GLY A 81 0.45 4.82 -17.42
CA GLY A 81 1.35 5.10 -16.30
C GLY A 81 2.67 4.30 -16.33
N TYR A 82 3.03 3.70 -15.19
CA TYR A 82 4.32 3.02 -14.99
C TYR A 82 4.18 1.69 -14.26
N ASN A 83 5.01 0.71 -14.61
CA ASN A 83 5.29 -0.45 -13.77
C ASN A 83 6.47 -0.15 -12.86
N ILE A 84 6.28 -0.32 -11.56
CA ILE A 84 7.30 -0.20 -10.52
C ILE A 84 7.88 -1.59 -10.25
N GLN A 85 9.21 -1.71 -10.28
CA GLN A 85 9.92 -2.87 -9.72
C GLN A 85 10.58 -2.48 -8.40
N ILE A 86 10.05 -3.00 -7.29
CA ILE A 86 10.54 -2.79 -5.93
C ILE A 86 11.61 -3.83 -5.63
N LEU A 87 12.82 -3.38 -5.28
CA LEU A 87 14.01 -4.21 -5.15
C LEU A 87 14.61 -4.03 -3.75
N PRO A 88 14.03 -4.66 -2.71
CA PRO A 88 14.61 -4.60 -1.39
C PRO A 88 15.73 -5.63 -1.23
N ARG A 89 16.66 -5.35 -0.31
CA ARG A 89 17.67 -6.31 0.17
C ARG A 89 17.48 -6.53 1.65
N ASN A 90 17.79 -7.73 2.13
CA ASN A 90 17.63 -8.14 3.53
C ASN A 90 16.21 -7.87 4.08
N PHE A 91 15.19 -8.00 3.23
CA PHE A 91 13.78 -7.77 3.59
C PHE A 91 12.90 -8.82 2.94
N THR A 92 11.86 -9.27 3.65
CA THR A 92 10.91 -10.27 3.17
C THR A 92 9.50 -9.70 3.12
N PHE A 93 8.85 -9.79 1.96
CA PHE A 93 7.42 -9.48 1.86
C PHE A 93 6.60 -10.56 2.58
N THR A 94 5.76 -10.17 3.52
CA THR A 94 4.94 -11.07 4.34
C THR A 94 3.46 -10.70 4.32
N PRO A 95 2.78 -10.74 3.16
CA PRO A 95 1.37 -10.34 3.04
C PRO A 95 0.42 -11.10 3.97
N ALA A 96 0.71 -12.36 4.28
CA ALA A 96 -0.10 -13.17 5.19
C ALA A 96 -0.05 -12.68 6.65
N ALA A 97 0.93 -11.84 7.00
CA ALA A 97 1.17 -11.33 8.34
C ALA A 97 0.74 -9.85 8.51
N ILE A 98 0.08 -9.23 7.53
CA ILE A 98 -0.37 -7.84 7.64
C ILE A 98 -1.32 -7.67 8.84
N ASN A 99 -1.21 -6.53 9.53
CA ASN A 99 -1.90 -6.20 10.79
C ASN A 99 -1.53 -7.11 11.98
N ARG A 100 -0.36 -7.77 11.92
CA ARG A 100 0.25 -8.49 13.05
C ARG A 100 1.43 -7.68 13.60
N PRO A 101 1.91 -8.01 14.82
CA PRO A 101 3.11 -7.38 15.35
C PRO A 101 4.28 -7.43 14.37
N ALA A 102 5.08 -6.37 14.35
CA ALA A 102 6.28 -6.31 13.53
C ALA A 102 7.25 -7.46 13.86
N GLN A 103 7.84 -8.02 12.81
CA GLN A 103 8.98 -8.93 12.87
C GLN A 103 10.11 -8.30 12.08
N ASP A 104 11.34 -8.43 12.57
CA ASP A 104 12.49 -7.76 11.98
C ASP A 104 12.62 -8.08 10.48
N ASN A 105 12.87 -7.06 9.68
CA ASN A 105 13.10 -7.18 8.24
C ASN A 105 11.93 -7.81 7.45
N GLU A 106 10.72 -7.79 7.99
CA GLU A 106 9.51 -8.28 7.33
C GLU A 106 8.49 -7.16 7.10
N GLY A 107 7.62 -7.36 6.11
CA GLY A 107 6.40 -6.59 5.98
C GLY A 107 5.95 -6.34 4.55
N HIS A 108 5.73 -5.08 4.21
CA HIS A 108 5.25 -4.63 2.91
C HIS A 108 5.83 -3.27 2.51
N ALA A 109 5.54 -2.81 1.29
CA ALA A 109 5.95 -1.50 0.83
C ALA A 109 4.76 -0.54 0.77
N HIS A 110 5.00 0.74 0.98
CA HIS A 110 4.08 1.80 0.58
C HIS A 110 4.63 2.54 -0.63
N VAL A 111 3.74 2.94 -1.53
CA VAL A 111 4.06 3.80 -2.68
C VAL A 111 3.37 5.14 -2.47
N TYR A 112 4.13 6.21 -2.66
CA TYR A 112 3.69 7.59 -2.59
C TYR A 112 3.99 8.30 -3.92
N VAL A 113 3.14 9.23 -4.31
CA VAL A 113 3.37 10.18 -5.41
C VAL A 113 3.26 11.58 -4.85
N ASN A 114 4.31 12.40 -5.00
CA ASN A 114 4.37 13.78 -4.48
C ASN A 114 3.97 13.86 -3.00
N GLY A 115 4.44 12.90 -2.19
CA GLY A 115 4.12 12.79 -0.76
C GLY A 115 2.74 12.21 -0.42
N VAL A 116 1.87 11.96 -1.41
CA VAL A 116 0.54 11.37 -1.19
C VAL A 116 0.62 9.85 -1.30
N LYS A 117 0.16 9.13 -0.28
CA LYS A 117 0.14 7.66 -0.27
C LYS A 117 -0.86 7.13 -1.31
N ILE A 118 -0.35 6.35 -2.27
CA ILE A 118 -1.15 5.75 -3.34
C ILE A 118 -1.49 4.30 -3.03
N ALA A 119 -0.53 3.52 -2.55
CA ALA A 119 -0.71 2.08 -2.42
C ALA A 119 0.03 1.45 -1.25
N ARG A 120 -0.50 0.28 -0.85
CA ARG A 120 0.20 -0.77 -0.12
C ARG A 120 0.56 -1.86 -1.13
N VAL A 121 1.82 -2.26 -1.18
CA VAL A 121 2.34 -3.22 -2.16
C VAL A 121 2.96 -4.42 -1.45
N TYR A 122 2.54 -5.61 -1.84
CA TYR A 122 2.88 -6.87 -1.18
C TYR A 122 3.83 -7.77 -1.96
N ALA A 123 4.37 -7.26 -3.07
CA ALA A 123 5.23 -8.00 -3.98
C ALA A 123 6.23 -7.07 -4.65
N ALA A 124 7.13 -7.65 -5.45
CA ALA A 124 8.16 -6.89 -6.14
C ALA A 124 7.64 -5.99 -7.27
N TRP A 125 6.42 -6.19 -7.75
CA TRP A 125 5.87 -5.43 -8.88
C TRP A 125 4.55 -4.76 -8.53
N TYR A 126 4.39 -3.51 -8.97
CA TYR A 126 3.16 -2.74 -8.82
C TYR A 126 2.94 -1.85 -10.05
N HIS A 127 1.70 -1.79 -10.52
CA HIS A 127 1.31 -0.89 -11.59
C HIS A 127 0.79 0.44 -11.00
N LEU A 128 1.47 1.53 -11.35
CA LEU A 128 1.13 2.90 -10.95
C LEU A 128 0.34 3.57 -12.09
N PRO A 129 -0.98 3.77 -11.93
CA PRO A 129 -1.81 4.33 -12.99
C PRO A 129 -1.47 5.80 -13.25
N SER A 130 -1.58 6.28 -14.50
CA SER A 130 -1.26 7.69 -14.81
C SER A 130 -2.20 8.68 -14.11
N ALA A 131 -3.40 8.24 -13.74
CA ALA A 131 -4.41 9.06 -13.06
C ALA A 131 -3.97 9.60 -11.69
N VAL A 132 -2.91 9.03 -11.08
CA VAL A 132 -2.34 9.54 -9.83
C VAL A 132 -1.15 10.49 -10.06
N LEU A 133 -0.71 10.66 -11.30
CA LEU A 133 0.39 11.54 -11.68
C LEU A 133 -0.16 12.92 -12.07
N GLN A 134 0.56 13.96 -11.69
CA GLN A 134 0.36 15.32 -12.18
C GLN A 134 1.13 15.50 -13.49
N ALA A 135 0.82 16.52 -14.29
CA ALA A 135 1.65 16.77 -15.46
C ALA A 135 3.05 17.27 -15.09
N GLY A 136 4.05 16.90 -15.89
CA GLY A 136 5.46 17.19 -15.60
C GLY A 136 6.05 16.23 -14.57
N ASP A 137 6.99 16.72 -13.77
CA ASP A 137 7.76 15.91 -12.82
C ASP A 137 6.89 15.42 -11.65
N ASN A 138 7.01 14.14 -11.30
CA ASN A 138 6.40 13.53 -10.12
C ASN A 138 7.43 12.72 -9.34
N ASP A 139 7.48 12.95 -8.03
CA ASP A 139 8.30 12.17 -7.10
C ASP A 139 7.56 10.90 -6.71
N VAL A 140 8.02 9.75 -7.20
CA VAL A 140 7.52 8.44 -6.80
C VAL A 140 8.43 7.91 -5.70
N THR A 141 7.88 7.81 -4.48
CA THR A 141 8.61 7.33 -3.31
C THR A 141 8.08 5.98 -2.85
N VAL A 142 8.98 5.04 -2.61
CA VAL A 142 8.67 3.74 -2.02
C VAL A 142 9.31 3.65 -0.64
N THR A 143 8.60 3.16 0.36
CA THR A 143 9.12 2.89 1.71
C THR A 143 8.99 1.41 2.05
N LEU A 144 9.86 0.91 2.95
CA LEU A 144 9.64 -0.39 3.61
C LEU A 144 8.89 -0.19 4.91
N ASN A 145 7.87 -1.02 5.14
CA ASN A 145 6.95 -0.92 6.27
C ASN A 145 6.80 -2.27 6.94
N ALA A 146 6.77 -2.28 8.26
CA ALA A 146 6.46 -3.45 9.05
C ALA A 146 4.98 -3.86 8.91
N ASN A 147 4.66 -5.06 9.40
CA ASN A 147 3.29 -5.60 9.36
C ASN A 147 2.27 -4.81 10.20
N ASP A 148 2.74 -4.02 11.17
CA ASP A 148 1.93 -3.08 11.96
C ASP A 148 1.83 -1.68 11.33
N HIS A 149 2.30 -1.53 10.08
CA HIS A 149 2.37 -0.30 9.28
C HIS A 149 3.43 0.73 9.69
N SER A 150 4.21 0.48 10.75
CA SER A 150 5.36 1.35 11.07
C SER A 150 6.39 1.34 9.93
N GLU A 151 6.99 2.49 9.65
CA GLU A 151 8.06 2.63 8.65
C GLU A 151 9.36 2.09 9.22
N TRP A 152 10.07 1.23 8.49
CA TRP A 152 11.41 0.81 8.90
C TRP A 152 12.40 1.96 8.74
N SER A 153 13.31 2.13 9.70
CA SER A 153 14.40 3.11 9.66
C SER A 153 15.76 2.53 10.01
N GLU A 154 16.80 3.17 9.50
CA GLU A 154 18.17 3.00 9.93
C GLU A 154 18.73 4.36 10.38
N ASN A 155 19.26 4.43 11.59
CA ASN A 155 19.69 5.65 12.28
C ASN A 155 18.60 6.73 12.30
N GLY A 156 17.34 6.34 12.49
CA GLY A 156 16.19 7.24 12.47
C GLY A 156 15.79 7.77 11.08
N VAL A 157 16.46 7.34 10.00
CA VAL A 157 16.11 7.68 8.62
C VAL A 157 15.28 6.56 8.02
N VAL A 158 14.09 6.88 7.51
CA VAL A 158 13.20 5.91 6.87
C VAL A 158 13.87 5.25 5.67
N ILE A 159 13.81 3.93 5.61
CA ILE A 159 14.29 3.14 4.48
C ILE A 159 13.33 3.35 3.32
N SER A 160 13.75 4.21 2.41
CA SER A 160 12.96 4.69 1.29
C SER A 160 13.81 4.82 0.02
N SER A 161 13.13 4.94 -1.11
CA SER A 161 13.74 5.22 -2.41
C SER A 161 12.80 6.11 -3.20
N THR A 162 13.33 7.17 -3.82
CA THR A 162 12.56 8.13 -4.63
C THR A 162 13.11 8.20 -6.05
N VAL A 163 12.22 8.15 -7.04
CA VAL A 163 12.53 8.32 -8.47
C VAL A 163 11.58 9.33 -9.07
N VAL A 164 12.11 10.28 -9.84
CA VAL A 164 11.32 11.27 -10.59
C VAL A 164 10.87 10.66 -11.91
N VAL A 165 9.57 10.77 -12.23
CA VAL A 165 9.00 10.37 -13.52
C VAL A 165 8.17 11.48 -14.14
N GLN A 166 7.99 11.44 -15.45
CA GLN A 166 7.07 12.34 -16.15
C GLN A 166 5.64 11.82 -16.06
N GLY A 167 4.71 12.68 -15.66
CA GLY A 167 3.29 12.41 -15.79
C GLY A 167 2.75 12.80 -17.18
N PRO A 168 1.44 12.64 -17.40
CA PRO A 168 0.82 12.90 -18.69
C PRO A 168 0.94 14.38 -19.09
N ASP A 169 1.09 14.64 -20.38
CA ASP A 169 1.04 16.00 -20.91
C ASP A 169 -0.31 16.65 -20.56
N GLN A 170 -0.30 17.92 -20.12
CA GLN A 170 -1.54 18.71 -20.04
C GLN A 170 -2.08 18.82 -21.47
N THR A 171 -3.16 18.11 -21.78
CA THR A 171 -3.86 18.36 -23.04
C THR A 171 -4.67 19.67 -22.84
N PRO A 172 -4.51 20.69 -23.70
CA PRO A 172 -5.27 21.93 -23.60
C PRO A 172 -6.79 21.75 -23.67
#